data_AF-A0AA35PEK9-F1
#
_entry.id   AF-A0AA35PEK9-F1
#
_cell.length_a   1.000
_cell.length_b   1.000
_cell.length_c   1.000
_cell.angle_alpha   90.00
_cell.angle_beta   90.00
_cell.angle_gamma   90.00
#
_symmetry.space_group_name_H-M   'P 1'
#
loop_
_entity.id
_entity.type
_entity.pdbx_description
1 polymer ?
#
loop_
_entity_poly.entity_id
_entity_poly.type
_entity_poly.pdbx_seq_one_letter_code
_entity_poly.pdbx_strand_id
1 'polypeptide(L)'
;MPKSKRRGGGHPRGTSGAQHRNMQSFSDEDASIETMSHCSGFSDPSSITEDGPEVDEEATQEDLEYKLKGLIDLTLDKSAKTRQSALEGLKNALSSKILYEFILERRMTLTDSIERCIKKGKSDEQRAAAGLACLLCVQLGSGIESEEIYKTLAPILKKILCDASASVQARQACATCLGVCCFIATDDITELYTTMECLENIFTKSYQNERNSNSISSTQNTVLHISALLAWTLLLTICPMNEVKKKLEMHLHKFPILLSCDDVNMRIAAGETLALLFELARETDGDFFYEDMELLTQKLKALATDGNKHRAKVDKRKQRSVFRDVLRAVEVKRNEQM
;
A
#
# COMPACT_ATOMS: atom_id res chain seq x y z
N MET A 1 -6.58 -65.53 -18.92
CA MET A 1 -5.88 -66.75 -18.44
C MET A 1 -4.89 -67.17 -19.51
N PRO A 2 -3.78 -67.88 -19.20
CA PRO A 2 -3.08 -68.07 -17.92
C PRO A 2 -1.59 -67.62 -17.99
N LYS A 3 -0.98 -67.09 -16.92
CA LYS A 3 -0.38 -67.73 -15.72
C LYS A 3 0.95 -68.46 -15.94
N SER A 4 1.96 -68.01 -15.20
CA SER A 4 2.84 -68.79 -14.30
C SER A 4 3.92 -67.80 -13.81
N LYS A 5 3.99 -67.25 -12.58
CA LYS A 5 3.67 -67.64 -11.20
C LYS A 5 4.61 -68.69 -10.59
N ARG A 6 5.51 -68.22 -9.71
CA ARG A 6 5.74 -68.69 -8.31
C ARG A 6 7.03 -68.04 -7.76
N ARG A 7 7.27 -67.86 -6.46
CA ARG A 7 6.52 -67.56 -5.22
C ARG A 7 7.52 -67.77 -4.07
N GLY A 8 7.41 -66.97 -3.01
CA GLY A 8 7.79 -67.36 -1.63
C GLY A 8 9.15 -66.81 -1.20
N GLY A 9 9.35 -66.33 0.02
CA GLY A 9 8.50 -66.23 1.22
C GLY A 9 9.31 -65.43 2.27
N GLY A 10 8.68 -64.69 3.17
CA GLY A 10 8.60 -65.13 4.57
C GLY A 10 9.07 -64.02 5.54
N HIS A 11 8.13 -63.54 6.33
CA HIS A 11 8.11 -62.54 7.44
C HIS A 11 8.94 -62.96 8.70
N PRO A 12 8.87 -62.29 9.90
CA PRO A 12 8.75 -60.86 10.30
C PRO A 12 9.57 -60.51 11.61
N ARG A 13 9.26 -59.35 12.25
CA ARG A 13 9.54 -58.85 13.64
C ARG A 13 10.79 -57.95 13.80
N GLY A 14 10.76 -56.83 14.53
CA GLY A 14 9.71 -56.21 15.35
C GLY A 14 10.15 -54.87 15.96
N THR A 15 9.14 -54.02 16.21
CA THR A 15 8.91 -53.10 17.34
C THR A 15 10.01 -52.23 17.98
N SER A 16 9.63 -50.94 18.14
CA SER A 16 9.87 -50.02 19.28
C SER A 16 11.02 -49.02 19.16
N GLY A 17 10.68 -47.73 19.28
CA GLY A 17 11.64 -46.65 19.49
C GLY A 17 11.06 -45.27 19.16
N ALA A 18 10.31 -44.70 20.11
CA ALA A 18 9.91 -43.31 20.08
C ALA A 18 11.10 -42.38 20.39
N GLN A 19 10.94 -41.11 20.00
CA GLN A 19 11.58 -39.88 20.51
C GLN A 19 12.66 -39.19 19.67
N HIS A 20 12.52 -37.86 19.72
CA HIS A 20 13.40 -36.78 19.26
C HIS A 20 13.50 -36.53 17.75
N ARG A 21 12.42 -35.95 17.21
CA ARG A 21 12.55 -35.06 16.05
C ARG A 21 13.19 -33.77 16.56
N ASN A 22 14.51 -33.65 16.38
CA ASN A 22 15.28 -32.45 16.66
C ASN A 22 14.58 -31.24 16.05
N MET A 23 14.36 -30.24 16.90
CA MET A 23 14.02 -28.88 16.51
C MET A 23 15.17 -28.37 15.64
N GLN A 24 14.96 -28.32 14.32
CA GLN A 24 15.97 -27.78 13.42
C GLN A 24 16.12 -26.29 13.72
N SER A 25 17.32 -25.95 14.20
CA SER A 25 17.79 -24.59 14.42
C SER A 25 17.61 -23.76 13.15
N PHE A 26 17.11 -22.54 13.37
CA PHE A 26 16.86 -21.53 12.35
C PHE A 26 18.13 -21.28 11.54
N SER A 27 18.06 -21.55 10.23
CA SER A 27 19.11 -21.19 9.28
C SER A 27 18.92 -19.72 8.91
N ASP A 28 19.89 -18.90 9.28
CA ASP A 28 19.94 -17.44 9.08
C ASP A 28 20.25 -17.01 7.63
N GLU A 29 20.20 -17.93 6.67
CA GLU A 29 20.63 -17.70 5.28
C GLU A 29 19.56 -17.10 4.34
N ASP A 30 18.44 -16.59 4.86
CA ASP A 30 17.43 -15.86 4.07
C ASP A 30 17.32 -14.38 4.54
N ALA A 31 18.31 -13.90 5.29
CA ALA A 31 18.36 -12.56 5.90
C ALA A 31 18.85 -11.44 4.96
N SER A 32 19.09 -11.72 3.68
CA SER A 32 19.48 -10.71 2.69
C SER A 32 18.51 -10.71 1.50
N ILE A 33 17.31 -10.18 1.68
CA ILE A 33 16.56 -9.50 0.60
C ILE A 33 15.77 -8.34 1.21
N GLU A 34 16.28 -7.14 0.95
CA GLU A 34 15.60 -5.85 0.87
C GLU A 34 14.05 -5.93 0.95
N THR A 35 13.51 -5.35 2.03
CA THR A 35 12.26 -4.58 2.05
C THR A 35 11.30 -4.82 0.89
N MET A 36 10.46 -5.87 0.97
CA MET A 36 9.26 -5.96 0.13
C MET A 36 8.08 -5.22 0.77
N SER A 37 8.28 -3.91 0.98
CA SER A 37 7.27 -2.90 0.67
C SER A 37 7.63 -2.39 -0.72
N HIS A 38 6.73 -2.52 -1.69
CA HIS A 38 6.96 -2.06 -3.07
C HIS A 38 6.95 -0.52 -3.21
N CYS A 39 7.30 0.23 -2.15
CA CYS A 39 7.38 1.68 -2.13
C CYS A 39 8.83 2.21 -2.02
N SER A 40 9.86 1.35 -2.05
CA SER A 40 11.26 1.76 -1.86
C SER A 40 12.23 1.01 -2.78
N GLY A 41 11.88 0.86 -4.06
CA GLY A 41 12.61 0.02 -5.02
C GLY A 41 13.24 0.78 -6.20
N PHE A 42 13.70 2.02 -6.00
CA PHE A 42 14.48 2.84 -6.94
C PHE A 42 15.40 3.68 -6.03
N SER A 43 16.73 3.73 -6.13
CA SER A 43 17.68 3.41 -7.18
C SER A 43 19.05 3.30 -6.49
N ASP A 44 19.84 2.25 -6.75
CA ASP A 44 21.29 2.36 -6.57
C ASP A 44 21.85 2.87 -7.91
N PRO A 45 22.35 4.12 -8.02
CA PRO A 45 23.24 4.44 -9.11
C PRO A 45 24.53 3.67 -8.82
N SER A 46 24.74 2.57 -9.54
CA SER A 46 26.07 1.98 -9.68
C SER A 46 27.04 3.11 -9.99
N SER A 47 27.99 3.36 -9.09
CA SER A 47 29.03 4.37 -9.24
C SER A 47 29.71 4.17 -10.59
N ILE A 48 29.37 5.03 -11.54
CA ILE A 48 29.99 5.05 -12.86
C ILE A 48 31.44 5.49 -12.63
N THR A 49 32.37 4.62 -13.02
CA THR A 49 33.75 5.02 -13.24
C THR A 49 33.76 6.06 -14.36
N GLU A 50 34.17 7.26 -14.00
CA GLU A 50 34.32 8.46 -14.82
C GLU A 50 35.32 8.20 -15.95
N ASP A 51 34.83 7.86 -17.15
CA ASP A 51 35.54 7.98 -18.43
C ASP A 51 34.57 7.88 -19.61
N GLY A 52 33.51 8.69 -19.57
CA GLY A 52 32.56 8.89 -20.68
C GLY A 52 32.62 10.34 -21.16
N PRO A 53 32.28 10.64 -22.43
CA PRO A 53 32.32 12.01 -22.95
C PRO A 53 31.45 12.92 -22.09
N GLU A 54 31.95 14.11 -21.74
CA GLU A 54 31.21 15.16 -21.02
C GLU A 54 29.92 15.45 -21.78
N VAL A 55 28.81 14.87 -21.31
CA VAL A 55 27.48 15.19 -21.80
C VAL A 55 27.09 16.50 -21.13
N ASP A 56 26.79 17.52 -21.93
CA ASP A 56 26.31 18.81 -21.44
C ASP A 56 24.99 18.62 -20.67
N GLU A 57 25.09 18.52 -19.34
CA GLU A 57 23.96 18.24 -18.45
C GLU A 57 22.87 19.30 -18.57
N GLU A 58 23.25 20.55 -18.85
CA GLU A 58 22.33 21.68 -18.99
C GLU A 58 21.51 21.55 -20.28
N ALA A 59 22.16 21.25 -21.40
CA ALA A 59 21.47 20.98 -22.66
C ALA A 59 20.51 19.77 -22.56
N THR A 60 20.90 18.71 -21.84
CA THR A 60 20.01 17.55 -21.64
C THR A 60 18.79 17.88 -20.78
N GLN A 61 18.92 18.83 -19.85
CA GLN A 61 17.81 19.28 -19.01
C GLN A 61 16.83 20.16 -19.78
N GLU A 62 17.32 21.10 -20.60
CA GLU A 62 16.46 21.92 -21.46
C GLU A 62 15.66 21.06 -22.45
N ASP A 63 16.32 20.06 -23.07
CA ASP A 63 15.67 19.10 -23.96
C ASP A 63 14.59 18.29 -23.25
N LEU A 64 14.84 17.90 -22.01
CA LEU A 64 13.85 17.21 -21.18
C LEU A 64 12.66 18.11 -20.91
N GLU A 65 12.88 19.33 -20.43
CA GLU A 65 11.80 20.28 -20.16
C GLU A 65 10.99 20.63 -21.41
N TYR A 66 11.64 20.76 -22.56
CA TYR A 66 10.96 20.96 -23.84
C TYR A 66 10.01 19.81 -24.16
N LYS A 67 10.46 18.56 -23.98
CA LYS A 67 9.60 17.37 -24.14
C LYS A 67 8.45 17.38 -23.15
N LEU A 68 8.69 17.74 -21.88
CA LEU A 68 7.65 17.82 -20.85
C LEU A 68 6.59 18.88 -21.17
N LYS A 69 6.99 20.05 -21.68
CA LYS A 69 6.06 21.09 -22.18
C LYS A 69 5.15 20.52 -23.27
N GLY A 70 5.71 19.79 -24.22
CA GLY A 70 4.92 19.10 -25.24
C GLY A 70 3.94 18.07 -24.66
N LEU A 71 4.32 17.33 -23.62
CA LEU A 71 3.39 16.42 -22.93
C LEU A 71 2.27 17.17 -22.22
N ILE A 72 2.55 18.33 -21.59
CA ILE A 72 1.52 19.18 -20.98
C ILE A 72 0.48 19.58 -22.03
N ASP A 73 0.90 20.03 -23.21
CA ASP A 73 -0.03 20.39 -24.28
C ASP A 73 -0.89 19.20 -24.73
N LEU A 74 -0.30 18.00 -24.82
CA LEU A 74 -1.01 16.77 -25.18
C LEU A 74 -2.04 16.32 -24.13
N THR A 75 -2.01 16.83 -22.90
CA THR A 75 -3.07 16.59 -21.91
C THR A 75 -4.40 17.25 -22.31
N LEU A 76 -4.40 18.17 -23.28
CA LEU A 76 -5.60 18.83 -23.80
C LEU A 76 -6.11 18.21 -25.11
N ASP A 77 -5.44 17.16 -25.60
CA ASP A 77 -5.79 16.54 -26.87
C ASP A 77 -7.20 15.94 -26.90
N LYS A 78 -7.83 15.93 -28.08
CA LYS A 78 -9.19 15.37 -28.25
C LYS A 78 -9.22 13.86 -27.99
N SER A 79 -8.13 13.15 -28.28
CA SER A 79 -7.98 11.71 -28.07
C SER A 79 -7.68 11.38 -26.61
N ALA A 80 -8.54 10.57 -25.98
CA ALA A 80 -8.33 10.08 -24.62
C ALA A 80 -7.04 9.27 -24.48
N LYS A 81 -6.67 8.49 -25.51
CA LYS A 81 -5.43 7.71 -25.50
C LYS A 81 -4.20 8.61 -25.50
N THR A 82 -4.24 9.71 -26.26
CA THR A 82 -3.14 10.70 -26.31
C THR A 82 -2.97 11.37 -24.96
N ARG A 83 -4.08 11.83 -24.34
CA ARG A 83 -4.05 12.41 -22.99
C ARG A 83 -3.51 11.43 -21.96
N GLN A 84 -3.95 10.17 -21.99
CA GLN A 84 -3.45 9.12 -21.10
C GLN A 84 -1.93 8.92 -21.26
N SER A 85 -1.43 8.80 -22.49
CA SER A 85 0.01 8.65 -22.75
C SER A 85 0.81 9.87 -22.29
N ALA A 86 0.25 11.07 -22.44
CA ALA A 86 0.87 12.30 -21.99
C ALA A 86 1.02 12.35 -20.45
N LEU A 87 -0.07 12.04 -19.73
CA LEU A 87 -0.08 11.94 -18.26
C LEU A 87 0.92 10.89 -17.75
N GLU A 88 0.98 9.73 -18.41
CA GLU A 88 1.93 8.68 -18.03
C GLU A 88 3.39 9.08 -18.30
N GLY A 89 3.65 9.79 -19.40
CA GLY A 89 4.96 10.35 -19.70
C GLY A 89 5.42 11.37 -18.66
N LEU A 90 4.53 12.30 -18.26
CA LEU A 90 4.80 13.25 -17.19
C LEU A 90 5.08 12.52 -15.87
N LYS A 91 4.23 11.56 -15.51
CA LYS A 91 4.38 10.77 -14.29
C LYS A 91 5.73 10.04 -14.25
N ASN A 92 6.15 9.42 -15.34
CA ASN A 92 7.42 8.70 -15.42
C ASN A 92 8.62 9.64 -15.28
N ALA A 93 8.58 10.81 -15.91
CA ALA A 93 9.64 11.80 -15.78
C ALA A 93 9.76 12.32 -14.33
N LEU A 94 8.63 12.68 -13.71
CA LEU A 94 8.58 13.16 -12.33
C LEU A 94 8.89 12.07 -11.30
N SER A 95 8.73 10.79 -11.65
CA SER A 95 9.16 9.69 -10.77
C SER A 95 10.68 9.45 -10.85
N SER A 96 11.32 9.87 -11.95
CA SER A 96 12.72 9.57 -12.22
C SER A 96 13.66 10.75 -11.90
N LYS A 97 13.16 11.99 -11.93
CA LYS A 97 13.94 13.20 -11.68
C LYS A 97 13.14 14.21 -10.85
N ILE A 98 13.81 14.89 -9.93
CA ILE A 98 13.25 16.04 -9.21
C ILE A 98 13.26 17.25 -10.15
N LEU A 99 12.08 17.82 -10.38
CA LEU A 99 11.79 18.86 -11.36
C LEU A 99 10.99 19.99 -10.68
N TYR A 100 11.42 20.40 -9.49
CA TYR A 100 10.71 21.35 -8.62
C TYR A 100 10.37 22.66 -9.34
N GLU A 101 11.37 23.37 -9.89
CA GLU A 101 11.17 24.66 -10.58
C GLU A 101 10.22 24.51 -11.78
N PHE A 102 10.41 23.46 -12.58
CA PHE A 102 9.56 23.18 -13.73
C PHE A 102 8.08 23.02 -13.34
N ILE A 103 7.81 22.31 -12.24
CA ILE A 103 6.46 22.11 -11.70
C ILE A 103 5.93 23.42 -11.12
N LEU A 104 6.73 24.13 -10.31
CA LEU A 104 6.34 25.34 -9.62
C LEU A 104 5.83 26.41 -10.61
N GLU A 105 6.58 26.62 -11.70
CA GLU A 105 6.22 27.55 -12.78
C GLU A 105 4.93 27.18 -13.51
N ARG A 106 4.57 25.88 -13.54
CA ARG A 106 3.47 25.34 -14.36
C ARG A 106 2.35 24.73 -13.53
N ARG A 107 2.38 24.92 -12.21
CA ARG A 107 1.48 24.25 -11.25
C ARG A 107 0.02 24.43 -11.60
N MET A 108 -0.38 25.64 -12.00
CA MET A 108 -1.77 25.95 -12.34
C MET A 108 -2.22 25.16 -13.57
N THR A 109 -1.44 25.19 -14.65
CA THR A 109 -1.72 24.46 -15.89
C THR A 109 -1.74 22.95 -15.69
N LEU A 110 -0.79 22.42 -14.91
CA LEU A 110 -0.73 21.01 -14.57
C LEU A 110 -1.96 20.59 -13.76
N THR A 111 -2.35 21.40 -12.76
CA THR A 111 -3.51 21.14 -11.90
C THR A 111 -4.81 21.17 -12.70
N ASP A 112 -5.01 22.16 -13.56
CA ASP A 112 -6.19 22.26 -14.44
C ASP A 112 -6.31 21.05 -15.38
N SER A 113 -5.16 20.59 -15.90
CA SER A 113 -5.08 19.43 -16.78
C SER A 113 -5.43 18.14 -16.04
N ILE A 114 -4.90 17.98 -14.81
CA ILE A 114 -5.20 16.87 -13.92
C ILE A 114 -6.68 16.87 -13.52
N GLU A 115 -7.22 18.00 -13.06
CA GLU A 115 -8.63 18.12 -12.64
C GLU A 115 -9.54 17.70 -13.80
N ARG A 116 -9.26 18.20 -15.01
CA ARG A 116 -10.02 17.85 -16.22
C ARG A 116 -9.96 16.35 -16.52
N CYS A 117 -8.78 15.74 -16.47
CA CYS A 117 -8.60 14.32 -16.78
C CYS A 117 -9.25 13.42 -15.71
N ILE A 118 -9.22 13.82 -14.43
CA ILE A 118 -9.95 13.14 -13.36
C ILE A 118 -11.47 13.25 -13.59
N LYS A 119 -11.94 14.44 -13.97
CA LYS A 119 -13.38 14.76 -14.11
C LYS A 119 -14.04 14.14 -15.33
N LYS A 120 -13.35 14.15 -16.47
CA LYS A 120 -13.91 13.78 -17.78
C LYS A 120 -13.28 12.51 -18.34
N GLY A 121 -12.08 12.15 -17.89
CA GLY A 121 -11.40 10.94 -18.31
C GLY A 121 -12.08 9.68 -17.76
N LYS A 122 -11.57 8.52 -18.19
CA LYS A 122 -12.05 7.21 -17.75
C LYS A 122 -10.88 6.28 -17.44
N SER A 123 -11.10 5.37 -16.51
CA SER A 123 -10.22 4.22 -16.24
C SER A 123 -8.74 4.61 -16.07
N ASP A 124 -7.90 4.31 -17.05
CA ASP A 124 -6.46 4.52 -17.00
C ASP A 124 -6.06 6.00 -17.06
N GLU A 125 -6.85 6.84 -17.74
CA GLU A 125 -6.62 8.30 -17.78
C GLU A 125 -6.78 8.91 -16.38
N GLN A 126 -7.84 8.52 -15.66
CA GLN A 126 -8.06 8.98 -14.28
C GLN A 126 -6.97 8.48 -13.34
N ARG A 127 -6.51 7.23 -13.54
CA ARG A 127 -5.40 6.66 -12.75
C ARG A 127 -4.09 7.41 -12.98
N ALA A 128 -3.75 7.70 -14.23
CA ALA A 128 -2.55 8.44 -14.57
C ALA A 128 -2.61 9.88 -14.03
N ALA A 129 -3.76 10.56 -14.16
CA ALA A 129 -3.95 11.91 -13.63
C ALA A 129 -3.84 11.96 -12.09
N ALA A 130 -4.49 11.02 -11.38
CA ALA A 130 -4.38 10.92 -9.93
C ALA A 130 -2.94 10.62 -9.47
N GLY A 131 -2.22 9.75 -10.19
CA GLY A 131 -0.80 9.49 -9.92
C GLY A 131 0.10 10.71 -10.16
N LEU A 132 -0.17 11.47 -11.21
CA LEU A 132 0.55 12.72 -11.48
C LEU A 132 0.29 13.76 -10.37
N ALA A 133 -0.95 13.86 -9.87
CA ALA A 133 -1.28 14.72 -8.74
C ALA A 133 -0.46 14.40 -7.48
N CYS A 134 -0.30 13.11 -7.16
CA CYS A 134 0.57 12.69 -6.07
C CYS A 134 1.99 13.20 -6.26
N LEU A 135 2.55 13.04 -7.46
CA LEU A 135 3.92 13.47 -7.76
C LEU A 135 4.10 14.99 -7.70
N LEU A 136 3.07 15.77 -8.09
CA LEU A 136 3.12 17.22 -7.90
C LEU A 136 3.27 17.57 -6.42
N CYS A 137 2.41 17.04 -5.55
CA CYS A 137 2.50 17.28 -4.11
C CYS A 137 3.82 16.76 -3.52
N VAL A 138 4.27 15.57 -3.91
CA VAL A 138 5.54 14.99 -3.43
C VAL A 138 6.73 15.88 -3.78
N GLN A 139 6.81 16.40 -5.01
CA GLN A 139 7.93 17.22 -5.41
C GLN A 139 7.86 18.66 -4.88
N LEU A 140 6.66 19.24 -4.80
CA LEU A 140 6.46 20.59 -4.24
C LEU A 140 6.61 20.61 -2.71
N GLY A 141 6.37 19.48 -2.04
CA GLY A 141 6.44 19.35 -0.60
C GLY A 141 5.26 20.00 0.12
N SER A 142 5.41 20.19 1.44
CA SER A 142 4.42 20.92 2.23
C SER A 142 4.57 22.43 1.97
N GLY A 143 3.45 23.11 1.68
CA GLY A 143 3.43 24.52 1.32
C GLY A 143 2.13 24.94 0.66
N ILE A 144 1.98 26.25 0.45
CA ILE A 144 0.77 26.87 -0.13
C ILE A 144 0.49 26.29 -1.52
N GLU A 145 1.54 26.00 -2.28
CA GLU A 145 1.45 25.47 -3.64
C GLU A 145 0.78 24.09 -3.67
N SER A 146 1.23 23.17 -2.81
CA SER A 146 0.60 21.85 -2.69
C SER A 146 -0.79 21.93 -2.10
N GLU A 147 -1.03 22.87 -1.17
CA GLU A 147 -2.34 23.10 -0.56
C GLU A 147 -3.36 23.55 -1.62
N GLU A 148 -3.00 24.46 -2.51
CA GLU A 148 -3.84 24.91 -3.64
C GLU A 148 -4.20 23.75 -4.60
N ILE A 149 -3.22 22.90 -4.92
CA ILE A 149 -3.43 21.69 -5.72
C ILE A 149 -4.44 20.79 -5.01
N TYR A 150 -4.22 20.52 -3.72
CA TYR A 150 -5.09 19.63 -2.96
C TYR A 150 -6.51 20.19 -2.82
N LYS A 151 -6.67 21.48 -2.50
CA LYS A 151 -7.97 22.16 -2.42
C LYS A 151 -8.76 22.07 -3.73
N THR A 152 -8.06 22.15 -4.86
CA THR A 152 -8.68 22.03 -6.19
C THR A 152 -9.14 20.60 -6.48
N LEU A 153 -8.29 19.60 -6.16
CA LEU A 153 -8.52 18.21 -6.56
C LEU A 153 -9.32 17.38 -5.54
N ALA A 154 -9.21 17.66 -4.25
CA ALA A 154 -9.84 16.87 -3.18
C ALA A 154 -11.37 16.71 -3.35
N PRO A 155 -12.15 17.76 -3.70
CA PRO A 155 -13.59 17.63 -3.85
C PRO A 155 -13.99 16.61 -4.93
N ILE A 156 -13.28 16.61 -6.06
CA ILE A 156 -13.58 15.69 -7.15
C ILE A 156 -13.10 14.27 -6.86
N LEU A 157 -11.94 14.12 -6.23
CA LEU A 157 -11.42 12.83 -5.79
C LEU A 157 -12.35 12.17 -4.77
N LYS A 158 -12.83 12.92 -3.76
CA LYS A 158 -13.81 12.46 -2.76
C LYS A 158 -15.11 12.03 -3.43
N LYS A 159 -15.61 12.84 -4.38
CA LYS A 159 -16.82 12.50 -5.15
C LYS A 159 -16.68 11.17 -5.87
N ILE A 160 -15.57 10.95 -6.59
CA ILE A 160 -15.34 9.70 -7.33
C ILE A 160 -15.18 8.52 -6.36
N LEU A 161 -14.39 8.67 -5.29
CA LEU A 161 -14.17 7.62 -4.30
C LEU A 161 -15.48 7.09 -3.69
N CYS A 162 -16.40 8.00 -3.36
CA CYS A 162 -17.68 7.69 -2.73
C CYS A 162 -18.78 7.26 -3.71
N ASP A 163 -18.60 7.47 -5.02
CA ASP A 163 -19.56 7.06 -6.04
C ASP A 163 -19.45 5.55 -6.33
N ALA A 164 -20.47 4.78 -5.91
CA ALA A 164 -20.53 3.34 -6.14
C ALA A 164 -20.67 2.96 -7.64
N SER A 165 -21.10 3.89 -8.50
CA SER A 165 -21.21 3.68 -9.94
C SER A 165 -19.90 3.95 -10.69
N ALA A 166 -18.95 4.65 -10.05
CA ALA A 166 -17.63 4.86 -10.61
C ALA A 166 -16.82 3.56 -10.66
N SER A 167 -15.93 3.45 -11.65
CA SER A 167 -15.10 2.25 -11.79
C SER A 167 -14.23 2.02 -10.55
N VAL A 168 -14.08 0.76 -10.14
CA VAL A 168 -13.27 0.39 -8.97
C VAL A 168 -11.84 0.90 -9.09
N GLN A 169 -11.27 0.87 -10.29
CA GLN A 169 -9.92 1.36 -10.58
C GLN A 169 -9.78 2.87 -10.36
N ALA A 170 -10.77 3.66 -10.79
CA ALA A 170 -10.77 5.10 -10.56
C ALA A 170 -10.89 5.42 -9.08
N ARG A 171 -11.78 4.71 -8.37
CA ARG A 171 -11.96 4.85 -6.92
C ARG A 171 -10.68 4.51 -6.16
N GLN A 172 -9.99 3.45 -6.57
CA GLN A 172 -8.71 3.04 -6.00
C GLN A 172 -7.64 4.13 -6.17
N ALA A 173 -7.53 4.68 -7.38
CA ALA A 173 -6.60 5.77 -7.67
C ALA A 173 -6.93 7.01 -6.83
N CYS A 174 -8.22 7.34 -6.68
CA CYS A 174 -8.66 8.46 -5.86
C CYS A 174 -8.37 8.26 -4.37
N ALA A 175 -8.55 7.05 -3.84
CA ALA A 175 -8.21 6.73 -2.44
C ALA A 175 -6.72 6.98 -2.15
N THR A 176 -5.86 6.46 -3.03
CA THR A 176 -4.40 6.62 -2.91
C THR A 176 -4.00 8.09 -3.03
N CYS A 177 -4.54 8.79 -4.04
CA CYS A 177 -4.25 10.20 -4.27
C CYS A 177 -4.72 11.10 -3.13
N LEU A 178 -5.93 10.87 -2.59
CA LEU A 178 -6.39 11.58 -1.39
C LEU A 178 -5.46 11.34 -0.21
N GLY A 179 -5.06 10.10 0.07
CA GLY A 179 -4.16 9.79 1.17
C GLY A 179 -2.81 10.52 1.05
N VAL A 180 -2.16 10.42 -0.12
CA VAL A 180 -0.85 11.03 -0.36
C VAL A 180 -0.93 12.56 -0.36
N CYS A 181 -1.85 13.15 -1.12
CA CYS A 181 -1.96 14.59 -1.20
C CYS A 181 -2.40 15.19 0.15
N CYS A 182 -3.32 14.55 0.87
CA CYS A 182 -3.72 15.02 2.20
C CYS A 182 -2.55 14.95 3.19
N PHE A 183 -1.78 13.85 3.20
CA PHE A 183 -0.60 13.71 4.08
C PHE A 183 0.43 14.82 3.88
N ILE A 184 0.64 15.27 2.64
CA ILE A 184 1.68 16.27 2.31
C ILE A 184 1.16 17.70 2.44
N ALA A 185 -0.07 17.94 1.96
CA ALA A 185 -0.56 19.27 1.63
C ALA A 185 -1.63 19.81 2.57
N THR A 186 -2.22 18.98 3.44
CA THR A 186 -3.29 19.44 4.33
C THR A 186 -2.69 20.23 5.50
N ASP A 187 -3.12 21.48 5.66
CA ASP A 187 -2.90 22.26 6.88
C ASP A 187 -4.20 22.41 7.70
N ASP A 188 -5.36 22.11 7.08
CA ASP A 188 -6.66 22.12 7.74
C ASP A 188 -6.99 20.75 8.35
N ILE A 189 -7.08 20.71 9.67
CA ILE A 189 -7.46 19.54 10.46
C ILE A 189 -8.85 18.99 10.11
N THR A 190 -9.79 19.85 9.70
CA THR A 190 -11.14 19.43 9.31
C THR A 190 -11.13 18.70 7.97
N GLU A 191 -10.25 19.11 7.06
CA GLU A 191 -10.05 18.47 5.77
C GLU A 191 -9.36 17.11 5.94
N LEU A 192 -8.40 17.00 6.88
CA LEU A 192 -7.82 15.72 7.30
C LEU A 192 -8.91 14.75 7.78
N TYR A 193 -9.73 15.17 8.74
CA TYR A 193 -10.80 14.31 9.30
C TYR A 193 -11.82 13.90 8.25
N THR A 194 -12.25 14.82 7.39
CA THR A 194 -13.19 14.52 6.31
C THR A 194 -12.61 13.49 5.33
N THR A 195 -11.32 13.59 5.03
CA THR A 195 -10.62 12.66 4.15
C THR A 195 -10.49 11.27 4.77
N MET A 196 -10.11 11.22 6.05
CA MET A 196 -10.06 9.98 6.82
C MET A 196 -11.43 9.30 6.88
N GLU A 197 -12.51 10.04 7.15
CA GLU A 197 -13.87 9.50 7.18
C GLU A 197 -14.29 8.94 5.82
N CYS A 198 -13.95 9.61 4.71
CA CYS A 198 -14.22 9.10 3.37
C CYS A 198 -13.54 7.74 3.16
N LEU A 199 -12.25 7.62 3.51
CA LEU A 199 -11.49 6.37 3.38
C LEU A 199 -12.03 5.27 4.31
N GLU A 200 -12.36 5.64 5.55
CA GLU A 200 -12.96 4.76 6.56
C GLU A 200 -14.26 4.13 6.08
N ASN A 201 -15.16 4.92 5.51
CA ASN A 201 -16.42 4.45 4.93
C ASN A 201 -16.24 3.48 3.75
N ILE A 202 -15.05 3.44 3.14
CA ILE A 202 -14.72 2.48 2.09
C ILE A 202 -14.21 1.17 2.71
N PHE A 203 -13.14 1.19 3.50
CA PHE A 203 -12.53 -0.06 3.94
C PHE A 203 -13.35 -0.79 5.01
N THR A 204 -14.15 -0.09 5.83
CA THR A 204 -15.01 -0.72 6.87
C THR A 204 -16.05 -1.68 6.30
N LYS A 205 -16.39 -1.58 5.01
CA LYS A 205 -17.24 -2.55 4.31
C LYS A 205 -16.63 -3.95 4.26
N SER A 206 -15.31 -4.06 4.39
CA SER A 206 -14.62 -5.35 4.46
C SER A 206 -14.79 -6.07 5.81
N TYR A 207 -15.24 -5.39 6.86
CA TYR A 207 -15.49 -6.02 8.17
C TYR A 207 -16.68 -6.98 8.17
N GLN A 208 -17.60 -6.88 7.21
CA GLN A 208 -18.90 -7.57 7.24
C GLN A 208 -18.88 -9.02 6.74
N ASN A 209 -17.70 -9.61 6.50
CA ASN A 209 -17.56 -10.91 5.85
C ASN A 209 -18.01 -12.14 6.67
N GLU A 210 -18.59 -11.98 7.87
CA GLU A 210 -19.05 -13.12 8.68
C GLU A 210 -20.54 -13.48 8.55
N ARG A 211 -21.41 -12.60 8.01
CA ARG A 211 -22.87 -12.85 8.04
C ARG A 211 -23.54 -13.18 6.71
N ASN A 212 -22.88 -12.95 5.58
CA ASN A 212 -23.46 -13.21 4.26
C ASN A 212 -22.47 -13.98 3.39
N SER A 213 -22.37 -15.31 3.57
CA SER A 213 -21.58 -16.20 2.72
C SER A 213 -22.07 -16.30 1.26
N ASN A 214 -22.98 -15.41 0.84
CA ASN A 214 -23.59 -15.41 -0.49
C ASN A 214 -23.19 -14.19 -1.34
N SER A 215 -22.44 -13.22 -0.79
CA SER A 215 -21.87 -12.13 -1.59
C SER A 215 -20.44 -12.50 -1.94
N ILE A 216 -20.22 -12.90 -3.19
CA ILE A 216 -18.88 -13.07 -3.76
C ILE A 216 -18.19 -11.70 -3.65
N SER A 217 -17.32 -11.53 -2.65
CA SER A 217 -16.45 -10.35 -2.57
C SER A 217 -15.52 -10.40 -3.78
N SER A 218 -15.84 -9.61 -4.80
CA SER A 218 -15.01 -9.56 -6.00
C SER A 218 -13.60 -9.09 -5.63
N THR A 219 -12.57 -9.72 -6.20
CA THR A 219 -11.15 -9.34 -5.98
C THR A 219 -10.91 -7.84 -6.16
N GLN A 220 -11.64 -7.21 -7.09
CA GLN A 220 -11.58 -5.78 -7.35
C GLN A 220 -12.02 -4.94 -6.14
N ASN A 221 -13.11 -5.31 -5.46
CA ASN A 221 -13.56 -4.63 -4.25
C ASN A 221 -12.52 -4.76 -3.11
N THR A 222 -11.85 -5.90 -3.01
CA THR A 222 -10.76 -6.08 -2.04
C THR A 222 -9.60 -5.11 -2.28
N VAL A 223 -9.19 -4.92 -3.53
CA VAL A 223 -8.10 -3.97 -3.88
C VAL A 223 -8.45 -2.52 -3.53
N LEU A 224 -9.71 -2.11 -3.74
CA LEU A 224 -10.20 -0.80 -3.31
C LEU A 224 -10.15 -0.65 -1.78
N HIS A 225 -10.64 -1.65 -1.04
CA HIS A 225 -10.58 -1.63 0.42
C HIS A 225 -9.14 -1.56 0.95
N ILE A 226 -8.20 -2.29 0.33
CA ILE A 226 -6.77 -2.22 0.65
C ILE A 226 -6.23 -0.81 0.46
N SER A 227 -6.50 -0.20 -0.69
CA SER A 227 -5.97 1.14 -1.00
C SER A 227 -6.54 2.20 -0.05
N ALA A 228 -7.82 2.08 0.31
CA ALA A 228 -8.43 2.96 1.31
C ALA A 228 -7.86 2.75 2.72
N LEU A 229 -7.62 1.49 3.13
CA LEU A 229 -7.02 1.16 4.42
C LEU A 229 -5.59 1.71 4.53
N LEU A 230 -4.76 1.52 3.50
CA LEU A 230 -3.37 2.01 3.49
C LEU A 230 -3.32 3.55 3.51
N ALA A 231 -4.15 4.21 2.72
CA ALA A 231 -4.28 5.66 2.74
C ALA A 231 -4.75 6.18 4.10
N TRP A 232 -5.74 5.53 4.73
CA TRP A 232 -6.20 5.89 6.07
C TRP A 232 -5.12 5.67 7.14
N THR A 233 -4.36 4.58 7.02
CA THR A 233 -3.23 4.25 7.91
C THR A 233 -2.14 5.31 7.82
N LEU A 234 -1.81 5.77 6.60
CA LEU A 234 -0.88 6.89 6.40
C LEU A 234 -1.38 8.16 7.10
N LEU A 235 -2.64 8.54 6.91
CA LEU A 235 -3.20 9.74 7.53
C LEU A 235 -3.26 9.65 9.06
N LEU A 236 -3.39 8.44 9.62
CA LEU A 236 -3.36 8.23 11.06
C LEU A 236 -2.01 8.67 11.68
N THR A 237 -0.91 8.62 10.93
CA THR A 237 0.43 9.00 11.41
C THR A 237 0.60 10.51 11.67
N ILE A 238 -0.25 11.34 11.07
CA ILE A 238 -0.29 12.80 11.28
C ILE A 238 -1.56 13.23 12.02
N CYS A 239 -2.35 12.27 12.49
CA CYS A 239 -3.63 12.54 13.14
C CYS A 239 -3.40 12.97 14.60
N PRO A 240 -4.07 14.02 15.08
CA PRO A 240 -3.99 14.41 16.49
C PRO A 240 -4.37 13.27 17.45
N MET A 241 -3.62 13.14 18.54
CA MET A 241 -3.72 12.00 19.47
C MET A 241 -5.11 11.79 20.09
N ASN A 242 -5.89 12.86 20.25
CA ASN A 242 -7.27 12.78 20.73
C ASN A 242 -8.19 12.07 19.74
N GLU A 243 -7.95 12.21 18.44
CA GLU A 243 -8.69 11.50 17.40
C GLU A 243 -8.15 10.08 17.21
N VAL A 244 -6.83 9.88 17.30
CA VAL A 244 -6.19 8.55 17.31
C VAL A 244 -6.82 7.64 18.38
N LYS A 245 -7.01 8.14 19.61
CA LYS A 245 -7.72 7.43 20.69
C LYS A 245 -9.07 6.87 20.25
N LYS A 246 -9.91 7.71 19.62
CA LYS A 246 -11.23 7.29 19.14
C LYS A 246 -11.11 6.23 18.05
N LYS A 247 -10.18 6.40 17.10
CA LYS A 247 -9.95 5.44 16.02
C LYS A 247 -9.46 4.08 16.54
N LEU A 248 -8.61 4.07 17.57
CA LEU A 248 -8.18 2.85 18.25
C LEU A 248 -9.36 2.10 18.86
N GLU A 249 -10.18 2.77 19.66
CA GLU A 249 -11.39 2.19 20.27
C GLU A 249 -12.35 1.61 19.21
N MET A 250 -12.53 2.35 18.11
CA MET A 250 -13.45 1.97 17.03
C MET A 250 -12.99 0.78 16.19
N HIS A 251 -11.69 0.63 15.95
CA HIS A 251 -11.18 -0.26 14.91
C HIS A 251 -10.29 -1.39 15.41
N LEU A 252 -9.52 -1.21 16.49
CA LEU A 252 -8.46 -2.15 16.85
C LEU A 252 -8.95 -3.60 16.96
N HIS A 253 -10.07 -3.81 17.65
CA HIS A 253 -10.71 -5.13 17.84
C HIS A 253 -11.26 -5.76 16.55
N LYS A 254 -11.37 -5.01 15.44
CA LYS A 254 -11.91 -5.48 14.15
C LYS A 254 -10.82 -6.00 13.21
N PHE A 255 -9.56 -5.59 13.41
CA PHE A 255 -8.45 -6.01 12.56
C PHE A 255 -8.20 -7.52 12.52
N PRO A 256 -8.42 -8.30 13.59
CA PRO A 256 -8.37 -9.75 13.50
C PRO A 256 -9.25 -10.30 12.37
N ILE A 257 -10.42 -9.73 12.08
CA ILE A 257 -11.28 -10.20 10.97
C ILE A 257 -10.56 -10.05 9.62
N LEU A 258 -9.88 -8.92 9.40
CA LEU A 258 -9.14 -8.65 8.16
C LEU A 258 -7.92 -9.57 7.99
N LEU A 259 -7.27 -9.95 9.10
CA LEU A 259 -6.20 -10.95 9.11
C LEU A 259 -6.66 -12.36 8.69
N SER A 260 -7.96 -12.63 8.66
CA SER A 260 -8.54 -13.88 8.14
C SER A 260 -8.94 -13.82 6.66
N CYS A 261 -8.83 -12.66 6.00
CA CYS A 261 -9.25 -12.52 4.60
C CYS A 261 -8.49 -13.51 3.70
N ASP A 262 -9.09 -14.02 2.62
CA ASP A 262 -8.42 -14.94 1.67
C ASP A 262 -7.31 -14.25 0.87
N ASP A 263 -7.48 -12.96 0.60
CA ASP A 263 -6.54 -12.13 -0.13
C ASP A 263 -5.28 -11.85 0.71
N VAL A 264 -4.11 -12.16 0.15
CA VAL A 264 -2.83 -11.98 0.86
C VAL A 264 -2.47 -10.52 1.07
N ASN A 265 -2.80 -9.64 0.13
CA ASN A 265 -2.50 -8.22 0.24
C ASN A 265 -3.42 -7.56 1.28
N MET A 266 -4.67 -8.01 1.42
CA MET A 266 -5.54 -7.55 2.50
C MET A 266 -4.98 -7.95 3.87
N ARG A 267 -4.54 -9.21 4.04
CA ARG A 267 -3.90 -9.63 5.30
C ARG A 267 -2.65 -8.80 5.59
N ILE A 268 -1.79 -8.59 4.60
CA ILE A 268 -0.58 -7.76 4.73
C ILE A 268 -0.94 -6.34 5.18
N ALA A 269 -1.82 -5.66 4.46
CA ALA A 269 -2.23 -4.29 4.80
C ALA A 269 -2.84 -4.23 6.22
N ALA A 270 -3.69 -5.18 6.58
CA ALA A 270 -4.25 -5.27 7.92
C ALA A 270 -3.18 -5.50 9.01
N GLY A 271 -2.16 -6.31 8.72
CA GLY A 271 -1.05 -6.54 9.64
C GLY A 271 -0.19 -5.30 9.85
N GLU A 272 0.15 -4.59 8.78
CA GLU A 272 0.91 -3.33 8.83
C GLU A 272 0.13 -2.24 9.58
N THR A 273 -1.16 -2.08 9.28
CA THR A 273 -2.01 -1.14 10.03
C THR A 273 -2.12 -1.55 11.50
N LEU A 274 -2.25 -2.84 11.80
CA LEU A 274 -2.32 -3.31 13.18
C LEU A 274 -1.04 -3.01 13.96
N ALA A 275 0.13 -3.15 13.34
CA ALA A 275 1.40 -2.77 13.95
C ALA A 275 1.42 -1.28 14.32
N LEU A 276 1.02 -0.40 13.40
CA LEU A 276 0.90 1.04 13.67
C LEU A 276 -0.11 1.34 14.79
N LEU A 277 -1.26 0.67 14.79
CA LEU A 277 -2.26 0.88 15.84
C LEU A 277 -1.74 0.47 17.23
N PHE A 278 -0.97 -0.63 17.32
CA PHE A 278 -0.33 -1.02 18.58
C PHE A 278 0.74 -0.03 19.03
N GLU A 279 1.53 0.52 18.10
CA GLU A 279 2.50 1.57 18.39
C GLU A 279 1.81 2.82 18.95
N LEU A 280 0.80 3.34 18.23
CA LEU A 280 0.02 4.50 18.65
C LEU A 280 -0.71 4.27 19.97
N ALA A 281 -1.24 3.07 20.21
CA ALA A 281 -1.92 2.75 21.47
C ALA A 281 -0.96 2.82 22.67
N ARG A 282 0.27 2.32 22.51
CA ARG A 282 1.31 2.38 23.56
C ARG A 282 1.88 3.78 23.77
N GLU A 283 1.92 4.59 22.72
CA GLU A 283 2.27 6.00 22.83
C GLU A 283 1.18 6.78 23.59
N THR A 284 -0.07 6.43 23.33
CA THR A 284 -1.26 7.04 23.91
C THR A 284 -1.44 6.69 25.39
N ASP A 285 -1.17 5.43 25.73
CA ASP A 285 -1.36 4.85 27.06
C ASP A 285 -0.19 3.90 27.36
N GLY A 286 0.63 4.26 28.36
CA GLY A 286 1.78 3.46 28.77
C GLY A 286 1.40 2.09 29.35
N ASP A 287 0.19 2.00 29.90
CA ASP A 287 -0.37 0.76 30.47
C ASP A 287 -1.27 0.02 29.47
N PHE A 288 -1.18 0.38 28.18
CA PHE A 288 -2.01 -0.19 27.13
C PHE A 288 -2.01 -1.72 27.18
N PHE A 289 -3.21 -2.27 27.38
CA PHE A 289 -3.47 -3.70 27.44
C PHE A 289 -4.49 -4.09 26.37
N TYR A 290 -4.14 -5.09 25.57
CA TYR A 290 -5.04 -5.68 24.59
C TYR A 290 -5.57 -7.02 25.11
N GLU A 291 -6.88 -7.12 25.35
CA GLU A 291 -7.52 -8.28 26.00
C GLU A 291 -7.24 -9.60 25.27
N ASP A 292 -7.40 -9.64 23.95
CA ASP A 292 -7.24 -10.84 23.13
C ASP A 292 -5.80 -11.05 22.62
N MET A 293 -4.80 -10.63 23.39
CA MET A 293 -3.41 -10.61 22.94
C MET A 293 -2.88 -12.00 22.57
N GLU A 294 -3.24 -13.03 23.34
CA GLU A 294 -2.81 -14.40 23.07
C GLU A 294 -3.36 -14.91 21.73
N LEU A 295 -4.67 -14.74 21.51
CA LEU A 295 -5.34 -15.16 20.28
C LEU A 295 -4.77 -14.41 19.06
N LEU A 296 -4.57 -13.11 19.18
CA LEU A 296 -3.96 -12.30 18.14
C LEU A 296 -2.54 -12.79 17.82
N THR A 297 -1.72 -13.03 18.84
CA THR A 297 -0.34 -13.49 18.68
C THR A 297 -0.27 -14.86 18.00
N GLN A 298 -1.15 -15.80 18.39
CA GLN A 298 -1.25 -17.11 17.73
C GLN A 298 -1.58 -16.96 16.24
N LYS A 299 -2.49 -16.04 15.90
CA LYS A 299 -2.86 -15.74 14.51
C LYS A 299 -1.70 -15.14 13.71
N LEU A 300 -0.99 -14.16 14.28
CA LEU A 300 0.18 -13.55 13.65
C LEU A 300 1.31 -14.58 13.44
N LYS A 301 1.55 -15.48 14.40
CA LYS A 301 2.50 -16.60 14.27
C LYS A 301 2.13 -17.57 13.14
N ALA A 302 0.84 -17.88 12.99
CA ALA A 302 0.36 -18.70 11.88
C ALA A 302 0.59 -18.04 10.52
N LEU A 303 0.38 -16.72 10.42
CA LEU A 303 0.63 -15.95 9.19
C LEU A 303 2.12 -15.79 8.88
N ALA A 304 2.96 -15.65 9.91
CA ALA A 304 4.43 -15.56 9.80
C ALA A 304 5.09 -16.87 9.35
N THR A 305 4.43 -18.02 9.55
CA THR A 305 4.92 -19.33 9.11
C THR A 305 4.28 -19.80 7.80
N ASP A 306 3.04 -19.38 7.52
CA ASP A 306 2.22 -19.70 6.34
C ASP A 306 2.37 -21.16 5.85
N GLY A 307 1.74 -22.07 6.59
CA GLY A 307 1.71 -23.51 6.26
C GLY A 307 0.80 -23.89 5.07
N ASN A 308 0.16 -22.93 4.39
CA ASN A 308 -0.82 -23.25 3.35
C ASN A 308 -0.14 -23.71 2.05
N LYS A 309 -0.27 -25.00 1.72
CA LYS A 309 0.33 -25.59 0.52
C LYS A 309 -0.23 -25.03 -0.78
N HIS A 310 -1.47 -24.56 -0.78
CA HIS A 310 -2.18 -24.08 -1.97
C HIS A 310 -1.88 -22.62 -2.33
N ARG A 311 -1.19 -21.87 -1.45
CA ARG A 311 -0.78 -20.48 -1.74
C ARG A 311 0.48 -20.44 -2.61
N ALA A 312 0.52 -19.48 -3.54
CA ALA A 312 1.67 -19.24 -4.40
C ALA A 312 2.97 -19.00 -3.60
N LYS A 313 4.11 -19.44 -4.15
CA LYS A 313 5.41 -19.35 -3.47
C LYS A 313 5.80 -17.90 -3.14
N VAL A 314 5.57 -16.98 -4.08
CA VAL A 314 5.86 -15.55 -3.94
C VAL A 314 5.03 -14.94 -2.83
N ASP A 315 3.71 -15.16 -2.84
CA ASP A 315 2.78 -14.67 -1.82
C ASP A 315 3.13 -15.16 -0.42
N LYS A 316 3.46 -16.46 -0.29
CA LYS A 316 3.92 -17.03 0.98
C LYS A 316 5.18 -16.34 1.48
N ARG A 317 6.16 -16.11 0.61
CA ARG A 317 7.40 -15.43 0.98
C ARG A 317 7.13 -14.02 1.48
N LYS A 318 6.34 -13.24 0.73
CA LYS A 318 5.96 -11.87 1.08
C LYS A 318 5.22 -11.83 2.42
N GLN A 319 4.19 -12.67 2.59
CA GLN A 319 3.43 -12.75 3.83
C GLN A 319 4.32 -13.09 5.03
N ARG A 320 5.12 -14.17 4.93
CA ARG A 320 6.00 -14.57 6.04
C ARG A 320 7.01 -13.50 6.41
N SER A 321 7.49 -12.71 5.44
CA SER A 321 8.39 -11.59 5.72
C SER A 321 7.68 -10.54 6.56
N VAL A 322 6.57 -9.99 6.04
CA VAL A 322 5.80 -8.93 6.70
C VAL A 322 5.32 -9.37 8.08
N PHE A 323 4.76 -10.57 8.21
CA PHE A 323 4.19 -11.01 9.48
C PHE A 323 5.23 -11.36 10.54
N ARG A 324 6.49 -11.58 10.17
CA ARG A 324 7.58 -11.63 11.16
C ARG A 324 7.82 -10.25 11.77
N ASP A 325 7.77 -9.19 10.97
CA ASP A 325 7.93 -7.81 11.45
C ASP A 325 6.72 -7.35 12.26
N VAL A 326 5.51 -7.61 11.76
CA VAL A 326 4.26 -7.30 12.49
C VAL A 326 4.20 -8.03 13.82
N LEU A 327 4.56 -9.32 13.86
CA LEU A 327 4.59 -10.08 15.11
C LEU A 327 5.57 -9.46 16.10
N ARG A 328 6.77 -9.07 15.65
CA ARG A 328 7.75 -8.37 16.50
C ARG A 328 7.17 -7.07 17.04
N ALA A 329 6.65 -6.20 16.18
CA ALA A 329 6.06 -4.92 16.56
C ALA A 329 4.92 -5.07 17.59
N VAL A 330 4.03 -6.03 17.37
CA VAL A 330 2.88 -6.31 18.25
C VAL A 330 3.30 -7.01 19.54
N GLU A 331 4.34 -7.84 19.56
CA GLU A 331 4.86 -8.47 20.80
C GLU A 331 5.77 -7.54 21.63
N VAL A 332 6.29 -6.42 21.08
CA VAL A 332 7.15 -5.49 21.84
C VAL A 332 6.41 -5.00 23.09
N LYS A 333 6.78 -5.54 24.25
CA LYS A 333 6.54 -4.86 25.51
C LYS A 333 7.56 -3.74 25.56
N ARG A 334 7.13 -2.50 25.80
CA ARG A 334 8.06 -1.41 26.05
C ARG A 334 8.94 -1.88 27.20
N ASN A 335 10.21 -2.18 26.91
CA ASN A 335 11.17 -2.45 27.97
C ASN A 335 11.15 -1.22 28.86
N GLU A 336 10.92 -1.42 30.14
CA GLU A 336 11.19 -0.45 31.19
C GLU A 336 12.67 -0.04 31.06
N GLN A 337 12.95 0.98 30.25
CA GLN A 337 14.24 1.63 30.22
C GLN A 337 14.21 2.73 31.27
N MET A 338 14.72 2.34 32.44
CA MET A 338 15.22 3.13 33.58
C MET A 338 14.28 4.08 34.30
#